data_AF-A0A1A9AKU7-F1
#
_entry.id   AF-A0A1A9AKU7-F1
#
_cell.length_a   1.000
_cell.length_b   1.000
_cell.length_c   1.000
_cell.angle_alpha   90.00
_cell.angle_beta   90.00
_cell.angle_gamma   90.00
#
_symmetry.space_group_name_H-M   'P 1'
#
loop_
_entity.id
_entity.type
_entity.pdbx_description
1 polymer ?
#
loop_
_entity_poly.entity_id
_entity_poly.type
_entity_poly.pdbx_seq_one_letter_code
_entity_poly.pdbx_strand_id
1 'polypeptide(L)'
;MPNMATGISTDDLPSKKYDKELKNGIHYDDIDKNIESTEFSSEDSFWSTQIKKYLENYVNSNVDKWTDSNEGKRCRDLNHILNSIIKKIKTKQPYNSSYDLVEGYINSATTYSLQVQTRNCFRDSKDNYDLDYIENKKNIDDLCEDITFIKDKFSEIHNNNCKQIESYIDQQITTLKPIYTNLQTKYSPILEYYNFKSFDDFNDTITKLKSKCEEFAATSSLVGHQGGMQQYSNRSVSIIAVTSLSGILSSFFLLYKTTSFGSILNNLVGKKIKFGNNLSDESYHETLEDISESSHDGGYNILYNSLGDS
;
A
#
# COMPACT_ATOMS: atom_id res chain seq x y z
N MET A 1 -2.65 37.07 17.01
CA MET A 1 -3.02 35.67 17.29
C MET A 1 -1.82 34.82 16.92
N PRO A 2 -1.26 34.01 17.83
CA PRO A 2 -0.23 33.05 17.45
C PRO A 2 -0.89 32.01 16.55
N ASN A 3 -0.27 31.76 15.40
CA ASN A 3 -0.66 30.70 14.48
C ASN A 3 -0.46 29.38 15.23
N MET A 4 -1.53 28.73 15.71
CA MET A 4 -1.41 27.37 16.24
C MET A 4 -0.98 26.52 15.05
N ALA A 5 0.29 26.13 15.03
CA ALA A 5 0.79 25.15 14.07
C ALA A 5 -0.13 23.94 14.14
N THR A 6 -0.82 23.64 13.04
CA THR A 6 -1.66 22.46 12.91
C THR A 6 -0.74 21.26 13.03
N GLY A 7 -0.87 20.51 14.12
CA GLY A 7 -0.05 19.34 14.37
C GLY A 7 -0.26 18.23 13.35
N ILE A 8 0.74 17.36 13.23
CA ILE A 8 0.72 16.20 12.34
C ILE A 8 -0.58 15.40 12.54
N SER A 9 -1.27 15.14 11.44
CA SER A 9 -2.46 14.30 11.36
C SER A 9 -2.15 12.95 10.72
N THR A 10 -3.12 12.05 10.69
CA THR A 10 -2.99 10.78 9.94
C THR A 10 -2.81 11.00 8.44
N ASP A 11 -3.33 12.09 7.89
CA ASP A 11 -3.21 12.42 6.47
C ASP A 11 -1.82 12.94 6.10
N ASP A 12 -1.04 13.37 7.09
CA ASP A 12 0.35 13.79 6.93
C ASP A 12 1.34 12.61 6.98
N LEU A 13 0.87 11.41 7.36
CA LEU A 13 1.68 10.20 7.27
C LEU A 13 2.06 9.94 5.80
N PRO A 14 3.34 9.69 5.49
CA PRO A 14 3.80 9.52 4.11
C PRO A 14 2.98 8.50 3.32
N SER A 15 2.64 7.35 3.91
CA SER A 15 1.87 6.30 3.23
C SER A 15 0.49 6.78 2.77
N LYS A 16 -0.14 7.72 3.48
CA LYS A 16 -1.45 8.29 3.16
C LYS A 16 -1.33 9.46 2.19
N LYS A 17 -0.42 10.39 2.50
CA LYS A 17 -0.19 11.59 1.73
C LYS A 17 0.18 11.24 0.29
N TYR A 18 1.21 10.42 0.11
CA TYR A 18 1.76 10.14 -1.21
C TYR A 18 0.94 9.12 -1.99
N ASP A 19 0.20 8.21 -1.34
CA ASP A 19 -0.80 7.36 -2.02
C ASP A 19 -1.91 8.22 -2.66
N LYS A 20 -2.40 9.23 -1.92
CA LYS A 20 -3.40 10.17 -2.44
C LYS A 20 -2.84 11.01 -3.59
N GLU A 21 -1.63 11.55 -3.44
CA GLU A 21 -0.98 12.32 -4.51
C GLU A 21 -0.77 11.48 -5.77
N LEU A 22 -0.28 10.23 -5.63
CA LEU A 22 -0.08 9.30 -6.73
C LEU A 22 -1.39 8.96 -7.43
N LYS A 23 -2.43 8.55 -6.68
CA LYS A 23 -3.74 8.21 -7.25
C LYS A 23 -4.36 9.37 -8.01
N ASN A 24 -4.30 10.57 -7.44
CA ASN A 24 -4.78 11.78 -8.11
C ASN A 24 -3.96 12.08 -9.37
N GLY A 25 -2.63 11.98 -9.28
CA GLY A 25 -1.71 12.31 -10.36
C GLY A 25 -1.83 11.40 -11.58
N ILE A 26 -2.08 10.11 -11.37
CA ILE A 26 -2.31 9.17 -12.48
C ILE A 26 -3.79 9.04 -12.87
N HIS A 27 -4.68 9.82 -12.23
CA HIS A 27 -6.13 9.76 -12.41
C HIS A 27 -6.69 8.34 -12.19
N TYR A 28 -6.33 7.73 -11.06
CA TYR A 28 -6.67 6.33 -10.76
C TYR A 28 -8.16 6.03 -10.90
N ASP A 29 -9.05 6.93 -10.49
CA ASP A 29 -10.51 6.73 -10.59
C ASP A 29 -10.98 6.58 -12.05
N ASP A 30 -10.37 7.31 -13.00
CA ASP A 30 -10.66 7.17 -14.42
C ASP A 30 -10.21 5.80 -14.93
N ILE A 31 -9.02 5.36 -14.49
CA ILE A 31 -8.49 4.04 -14.82
C ILE A 31 -9.43 2.96 -14.29
N ASP A 32 -9.79 3.03 -13.01
CA ASP A 32 -10.64 2.05 -12.33
C ASP A 32 -12.01 1.95 -13.01
N LYS A 33 -12.61 3.08 -13.36
CA LYS A 33 -13.87 3.14 -14.11
C LYS A 33 -13.77 2.48 -15.49
N ASN A 34 -12.67 2.69 -16.22
CA ASN A 34 -12.45 2.03 -17.50
C ASN A 34 -12.26 0.51 -17.34
N ILE A 35 -11.54 0.08 -16.28
CA ILE A 35 -11.40 -1.34 -15.96
C ILE A 35 -12.76 -1.97 -15.66
N GLU A 36 -13.62 -1.30 -14.89
CA GLU A 36 -14.93 -1.82 -14.50
C GLU A 36 -16.03 -1.65 -15.56
N SER A 37 -15.73 -1.01 -16.69
CA SER A 37 -16.68 -0.84 -17.77
C SER A 37 -17.19 -2.19 -18.30
N THR A 38 -18.50 -2.28 -18.54
CA THR A 38 -19.12 -3.42 -19.22
C THR A 38 -18.69 -3.52 -20.68
N GLU A 39 -18.21 -2.42 -21.26
CA GLU A 39 -17.69 -2.32 -22.63
C GLU A 39 -16.16 -2.22 -22.64
N PHE A 40 -15.47 -2.85 -21.67
CA PHE A 40 -14.02 -2.86 -21.64
C PHE A 40 -13.45 -3.31 -22.99
N SER A 41 -12.70 -2.44 -23.64
CA SER A 41 -11.99 -2.71 -24.88
C SER A 41 -10.52 -2.37 -24.70
N SER A 42 -9.65 -3.35 -24.92
CA SER A 42 -8.19 -3.17 -24.87
C SER A 42 -7.66 -2.28 -25.99
N GLU A 43 -8.44 -2.11 -27.07
CA GLU A 43 -8.12 -1.27 -28.22
C GLU A 43 -8.62 0.18 -28.04
N ASP A 44 -9.35 0.46 -26.97
CA ASP A 44 -9.82 1.81 -26.69
C ASP A 44 -8.63 2.78 -26.59
N SER A 45 -8.78 3.95 -27.23
CA SER A 45 -7.79 5.02 -27.23
C SER A 45 -7.39 5.48 -25.82
N PHE A 46 -8.22 5.23 -24.81
CA PHE A 46 -7.91 5.44 -23.41
C PHE A 46 -6.59 4.77 -23.02
N TRP A 47 -6.40 3.49 -23.36
CA TRP A 47 -5.22 2.73 -22.96
C TRP A 47 -3.96 3.19 -23.69
N SER A 48 -4.07 3.40 -25.01
CA SER A 48 -2.91 3.75 -25.84
C SER A 48 -2.51 5.23 -25.74
N THR A 49 -3.47 6.11 -25.44
CA THR A 49 -3.27 7.57 -25.49
C THR A 49 -3.47 8.23 -24.13
N GLN A 50 -4.60 8.00 -23.46
CA GLN A 50 -4.94 8.76 -22.25
C GLN A 50 -4.09 8.35 -21.05
N ILE A 51 -3.91 7.04 -20.83
CA ILE A 51 -3.02 6.50 -19.80
C ILE A 51 -1.59 7.01 -19.99
N LYS A 52 -1.09 7.02 -21.23
CA LYS A 52 0.22 7.56 -21.54
C LYS A 52 0.36 9.02 -21.08
N LYS A 53 -0.62 9.87 -21.38
CA LYS A 53 -0.63 11.27 -20.94
C LYS A 53 -0.67 11.40 -19.42
N TYR A 54 -1.49 10.61 -18.74
CA TYR A 54 -1.57 10.64 -17.27
C TYR A 54 -0.23 10.27 -16.63
N LEU A 55 0.42 9.21 -17.11
CA LEU A 55 1.72 8.78 -16.60
C LEU A 55 2.83 9.78 -16.91
N GLU A 56 2.92 10.28 -18.15
CA GLU A 56 3.90 11.30 -18.54
C GLU A 56 3.74 12.56 -17.68
N ASN A 57 2.51 13.07 -17.51
CA ASN A 57 2.25 14.25 -16.72
C ASN A 57 2.62 14.05 -15.25
N TYR A 58 2.24 12.92 -14.66
CA TYR A 58 2.58 12.60 -13.28
C TYR A 58 4.10 12.54 -13.07
N VAL A 59 4.81 11.78 -13.92
CA VAL A 59 6.26 11.60 -13.80
C VAL A 59 6.97 12.95 -14.00
N ASN A 60 6.66 13.69 -15.07
CA ASN A 60 7.27 14.99 -15.37
C ASN A 60 7.05 16.03 -14.25
N SER A 61 5.93 15.97 -13.53
CA SER A 61 5.57 16.98 -12.54
C SER A 61 6.08 16.67 -11.12
N ASN A 62 6.52 15.43 -10.87
CA ASN A 62 6.76 14.94 -9.51
C ASN A 62 8.15 14.33 -9.30
N VAL A 63 8.83 13.79 -10.32
CA VAL A 63 10.13 13.11 -10.13
C VAL A 63 11.15 14.02 -9.44
N ASP A 64 11.26 15.29 -9.81
CA ASP A 64 12.18 16.24 -9.17
C ASP A 64 11.89 16.45 -7.67
N LYS A 65 10.64 16.24 -7.24
CA LYS A 65 10.22 16.40 -5.84
C LYS A 65 10.41 15.12 -5.03
N TRP A 66 10.64 13.99 -5.69
CA TRP A 66 10.75 12.70 -5.02
C TRP A 66 11.96 12.60 -4.10
N THR A 67 13.03 13.36 -4.37
CA THR A 67 14.21 13.43 -3.50
C THR A 67 13.86 13.90 -2.09
N ASP A 68 12.89 14.80 -1.95
CA ASP A 68 12.43 15.34 -0.67
C ASP A 68 11.45 14.40 0.05
N SER A 69 10.97 13.37 -0.66
CA SER A 69 9.94 12.44 -0.20
C SER A 69 10.32 10.98 -0.42
N ASN A 70 11.61 10.64 -0.30
CA ASN A 70 12.15 9.29 -0.47
C ASN A 70 11.98 8.73 -1.90
N GLU A 71 12.90 9.06 -2.80
CA GLU A 71 12.81 8.74 -4.24
C GLU A 71 12.61 7.25 -4.51
N GLY A 72 13.38 6.39 -3.83
CA GLY A 72 13.26 4.94 -3.97
C GLY A 72 11.87 4.44 -3.57
N LYS A 73 11.26 5.01 -2.54
CA LYS A 73 9.90 4.66 -2.10
C LYS A 73 8.84 5.12 -3.11
N ARG A 74 8.89 6.38 -3.57
CA ARG A 74 7.95 6.89 -4.59
C ARG A 74 7.99 6.09 -5.89
N CYS A 75 9.17 5.65 -6.29
CA CYS A 75 9.34 4.74 -7.42
C CYS A 75 8.67 3.38 -7.19
N ARG A 76 8.82 2.79 -6.00
CA ARG A 76 8.16 1.52 -5.63
C ARG A 76 6.65 1.66 -5.56
N ASP A 77 6.13 2.79 -5.07
CA ASP A 77 4.69 3.08 -5.04
C ASP A 77 4.09 3.15 -6.45
N LEU A 78 4.75 3.87 -7.36
CA LEU A 78 4.35 3.93 -8.76
C LEU A 78 4.36 2.53 -9.40
N ASN A 79 5.41 1.76 -9.21
CA ASN A 79 5.46 0.40 -9.74
C ASN A 79 4.38 -0.51 -9.15
N HIS A 80 4.13 -0.39 -7.85
CA HIS A 80 3.07 -1.15 -7.19
C HIS A 80 1.71 -0.83 -7.81
N ILE A 81 1.31 0.44 -7.89
CA ILE A 81 -0.03 0.80 -8.37
C ILE A 81 -0.26 0.34 -9.82
N LEU A 82 0.77 0.43 -10.66
CA LEU A 82 0.70 -0.02 -12.05
C LEU A 82 0.61 -1.55 -12.15
N ASN A 83 1.40 -2.28 -11.36
CA ASN A 83 1.29 -3.75 -11.28
C ASN A 83 -0.10 -4.18 -10.79
N SER A 84 -0.67 -3.47 -9.82
CA SER A 84 -2.03 -3.71 -9.33
C SER A 84 -3.10 -3.44 -10.40
N ILE A 85 -2.97 -2.35 -11.16
CA ILE A 85 -3.85 -2.04 -12.31
C ILE A 85 -3.79 -3.14 -13.37
N ILE A 86 -2.58 -3.51 -13.82
CA ILE A 86 -2.37 -4.54 -14.83
C ILE A 86 -2.98 -5.87 -14.36
N LYS A 87 -2.73 -6.24 -13.10
CA LYS A 87 -3.28 -7.45 -12.53
C LYS A 87 -4.82 -7.43 -12.49
N LYS A 88 -5.41 -6.30 -12.10
CA LYS A 88 -6.87 -6.14 -12.07
C LYS A 88 -7.48 -6.39 -13.44
N ILE A 89 -6.83 -5.93 -14.51
CA ILE A 89 -7.23 -6.17 -15.90
C ILE A 89 -7.07 -7.65 -16.28
N LYS A 90 -5.88 -8.23 -16.07
CA LYS A 90 -5.57 -9.62 -16.47
C LYS A 90 -6.38 -10.68 -15.73
N THR A 91 -6.91 -10.35 -14.56
CA THR A 91 -7.74 -11.28 -13.75
C THR A 91 -9.23 -11.16 -14.05
N LYS A 92 -9.67 -10.26 -14.94
CA LYS A 92 -11.07 -10.18 -15.38
C LYS A 92 -11.51 -11.48 -16.05
N GLN A 93 -12.76 -11.86 -15.80
CA GLN A 93 -13.38 -13.06 -16.34
C GLN A 93 -14.53 -12.74 -17.31
N PRO A 94 -14.59 -13.38 -18.49
CA PRO A 94 -13.58 -14.31 -19.02
C PRO A 94 -12.28 -13.59 -19.38
N TYR A 95 -11.16 -14.30 -19.27
CA TYR A 95 -9.86 -13.79 -19.73
C TYR A 95 -9.91 -13.51 -21.24
N ASN A 96 -9.30 -12.41 -21.66
CA ASN A 96 -9.11 -12.05 -23.07
C ASN A 96 -7.64 -11.71 -23.30
N SER A 97 -6.99 -12.34 -24.28
CA SER A 97 -5.58 -12.09 -24.60
C SER A 97 -5.29 -10.66 -25.02
N SER A 98 -6.29 -9.90 -25.48
CA SER A 98 -6.13 -8.47 -25.74
C SER A 98 -5.79 -7.67 -24.48
N TYR A 99 -6.04 -8.19 -23.28
CA TYR A 99 -5.63 -7.55 -22.02
C TYR A 99 -4.10 -7.36 -21.93
N ASP A 100 -3.33 -8.22 -22.60
CA ASP A 100 -1.87 -8.09 -22.70
C ASP A 100 -1.46 -6.82 -23.49
N LEU A 101 -2.32 -6.31 -24.38
CA LEU A 101 -2.08 -5.03 -25.06
C LEU A 101 -2.10 -3.85 -24.07
N VAL A 102 -3.02 -3.88 -23.11
CA VAL A 102 -3.11 -2.83 -22.09
C VAL A 102 -1.89 -2.82 -21.17
N GLU A 103 -1.42 -4.01 -20.79
CA GLU A 103 -0.13 -4.16 -20.10
C GLU A 103 1.01 -3.54 -20.91
N GLY A 104 1.08 -3.84 -22.20
CA GLY A 104 2.07 -3.27 -23.13
C GLY A 104 2.04 -1.75 -23.16
N TYR A 105 0.85 -1.13 -23.21
CA TYR A 105 0.70 0.32 -23.19
C TYR A 105 1.19 0.93 -21.87
N ILE A 106 0.77 0.38 -20.72
CA ILE A 106 1.18 0.88 -19.40
C ILE A 106 2.69 0.78 -19.20
N ASN A 107 3.27 -0.39 -19.53
CA ASN A 107 4.70 -0.64 -19.36
C ASN A 107 5.53 0.28 -20.27
N SER A 108 5.14 0.45 -21.53
CA SER A 108 5.86 1.29 -22.49
C SER A 108 5.81 2.77 -22.10
N ALA A 109 4.62 3.27 -21.76
CA ALA A 109 4.44 4.67 -21.35
C ALA A 109 5.25 5.01 -20.09
N THR A 110 5.20 4.14 -19.08
CA THR A 110 5.94 4.35 -17.82
C THR A 110 7.44 4.26 -18.04
N THR A 111 7.91 3.26 -18.79
CA THR A 111 9.34 3.08 -19.08
C THR A 111 9.92 4.30 -19.78
N TYR A 112 9.25 4.78 -20.83
CA TYR A 112 9.66 5.98 -21.54
C TYR A 112 9.70 7.21 -20.62
N SER A 113 8.63 7.44 -19.86
CA SER A 113 8.54 8.60 -18.96
C SER A 113 9.65 8.60 -17.90
N LEU A 114 9.89 7.45 -17.26
CA LEU A 114 10.91 7.31 -16.22
C LEU A 114 12.33 7.48 -16.78
N GLN A 115 12.64 6.87 -17.93
CA GLN A 115 13.97 6.98 -18.56
C GLN A 115 14.34 8.42 -18.93
N VAL A 116 13.34 9.24 -19.28
CA VAL A 116 13.54 10.65 -19.59
C VAL A 116 13.82 11.46 -18.32
N GLN A 117 13.12 11.16 -17.22
CA GLN A 117 13.12 12.01 -16.03
C GLN A 117 14.08 11.59 -14.91
N THR A 118 14.46 10.31 -14.81
CA THR A 118 15.33 9.82 -13.73
C THR A 118 16.17 8.61 -14.14
N ARG A 119 17.33 8.46 -13.48
CA ARG A 119 18.19 7.27 -13.58
C ARG A 119 18.06 6.33 -12.37
N ASN A 120 17.28 6.71 -11.36
CA ASN A 120 17.17 5.97 -10.10
C ASN A 120 15.85 5.19 -10.00
N CYS A 121 14.87 5.52 -10.85
CA CYS A 121 13.61 4.79 -10.92
C CYS A 121 13.43 4.10 -12.26
N PHE A 122 13.10 2.81 -12.20
CA PHE A 122 12.82 1.99 -13.37
C PHE A 122 11.48 1.30 -13.22
N ARG A 123 10.84 1.03 -14.36
CA ARG A 123 9.65 0.19 -14.42
C ARG A 123 10.02 -1.25 -14.06
N ASP A 124 9.48 -1.76 -12.97
CA ASP A 124 9.61 -3.13 -12.47
C ASP A 124 8.32 -3.92 -12.78
N SER A 125 8.18 -4.31 -14.04
CA SER A 125 7.10 -5.17 -14.51
C SER A 125 7.42 -6.61 -14.12
N LYS A 126 7.14 -6.99 -12.87
CA LYS A 126 7.31 -8.38 -12.43
C LYS A 126 6.20 -9.27 -12.97
N ASP A 127 6.59 -10.44 -13.45
CA ASP A 127 5.69 -11.46 -14.03
C ASP A 127 4.89 -12.24 -12.98
N ASN A 128 5.34 -12.26 -11.71
CA ASN A 128 4.63 -12.98 -10.64
C ASN A 128 3.58 -12.07 -10.01
N TYR A 129 2.40 -12.06 -10.64
CA TYR A 129 1.17 -11.49 -10.15
C TYR A 129 0.63 -12.25 -8.93
N ASP A 130 1.38 -12.39 -7.84
CA ASP A 130 0.83 -12.81 -6.54
C ASP A 130 0.25 -11.55 -5.84
N LEU A 131 -1.09 -11.51 -5.69
CA LEU A 131 -1.80 -10.31 -5.19
C LEU A 131 -1.44 -10.08 -3.73
N ASP A 132 -1.44 -11.16 -2.96
CA ASP A 132 -1.18 -11.11 -1.54
C ASP A 132 0.27 -10.67 -1.33
N TYR A 133 1.21 -11.13 -2.16
CA TYR A 133 2.57 -10.61 -2.10
C TYR A 133 2.68 -9.14 -2.46
N ILE A 134 2.10 -8.70 -3.57
CA ILE A 134 2.17 -7.31 -4.05
C ILE A 134 1.59 -6.36 -3.00
N GLU A 135 0.45 -6.72 -2.41
CA GLU A 135 -0.26 -5.96 -1.39
C GLU A 135 0.50 -5.96 -0.06
N ASN A 136 0.94 -7.11 0.43
CA ASN A 136 1.70 -7.19 1.68
C ASN A 136 3.05 -6.46 1.58
N LYS A 137 3.73 -6.56 0.42
CA LYS A 137 4.96 -5.81 0.15
C LYS A 137 4.74 -4.31 0.30
N LYS A 138 3.68 -3.77 -0.32
CA LYS A 138 3.33 -2.34 -0.18
C LYS A 138 3.04 -1.99 1.26
N ASN A 139 2.18 -2.74 1.93
CA ASN A 139 1.73 -2.41 3.28
C ASN A 139 2.88 -2.46 4.31
N ILE A 140 3.84 -3.37 4.14
CA ILE A 140 5.06 -3.40 4.97
C ILE A 140 5.97 -2.21 4.66
N ASP A 141 6.17 -1.86 3.39
CA ASP A 141 6.97 -0.70 2.97
C ASP A 141 6.37 0.61 3.50
N ASP A 142 5.04 0.76 3.41
CA ASP A 142 4.27 1.89 3.96
C ASP A 142 4.44 2.01 5.49
N LEU A 143 4.30 0.89 6.22
CA LEU A 143 4.48 0.90 7.67
C LEU A 143 5.91 1.31 8.05
N CYS A 144 6.93 0.84 7.33
CA CYS A 144 8.32 1.23 7.59
C CYS A 144 8.53 2.73 7.35
N GLU A 145 7.95 3.29 6.28
CA GLU A 145 8.00 4.72 5.98
C GLU A 145 7.34 5.55 7.09
N ASP A 146 6.15 5.14 7.53
CA ASP A 146 5.40 5.86 8.58
C ASP A 146 6.09 5.80 9.94
N ILE A 147 6.66 4.64 10.32
CA ILE A 147 7.45 4.53 11.56
C ILE A 147 8.68 5.41 11.52
N THR A 148 9.37 5.48 10.37
CA THR A 148 10.53 6.36 10.16
C THR A 148 10.11 7.83 10.31
N PHE A 149 9.02 8.21 9.65
CA PHE A 149 8.49 9.57 9.73
C PHE A 149 8.07 9.95 11.15
N ILE A 150 7.34 9.08 11.86
CA ILE A 150 6.92 9.32 13.26
C ILE A 150 8.14 9.49 14.16
N LYS A 151 9.19 8.69 13.96
CA LYS A 151 10.43 8.80 14.73
C LYS A 151 11.09 10.17 14.51
N ASP A 152 11.19 10.63 13.28
CA ASP A 152 11.86 11.89 12.92
C ASP A 152 11.02 13.12 13.32
N LYS A 153 9.70 12.99 13.24
CA LYS A 153 8.72 14.07 13.46
C LYS A 153 7.99 13.98 14.80
N PHE A 154 8.53 13.18 15.72
CA PHE A 154 7.90 12.89 17.01
C PHE A 154 7.49 14.14 17.81
N SER A 155 8.31 15.18 17.77
CA SER A 155 8.05 16.44 18.50
C SER A 155 6.83 17.21 17.95
N GLU A 156 6.55 17.09 16.65
CA GLU A 156 5.49 17.77 15.90
C GLU A 156 4.12 17.06 16.00
N ILE A 157 4.05 15.91 16.69
CA ILE A 157 2.80 15.21 16.99
C ILE A 157 2.12 15.87 18.20
N HIS A 158 0.90 16.36 18.01
CA HIS A 158 0.09 17.05 19.02
C HIS A 158 -1.16 16.24 19.42
N ASN A 159 -1.73 16.60 20.58
CA ASN A 159 -2.83 15.88 21.25
C ASN A 159 -4.00 15.50 20.32
N ASN A 160 -4.49 16.46 19.54
CA ASN A 160 -5.69 16.32 18.72
C ASN A 160 -5.67 15.12 17.76
N ASN A 161 -4.49 14.74 17.27
CA ASN A 161 -4.34 13.67 16.28
C ASN A 161 -3.54 12.47 16.80
N CYS A 162 -2.90 12.58 17.97
CA CYS A 162 -2.00 11.56 18.52
C CYS A 162 -2.66 10.18 18.60
N LYS A 163 -3.88 10.10 19.17
CA LYS A 163 -4.60 8.83 19.34
C LYS A 163 -5.04 8.21 18.01
N GLN A 164 -5.29 9.02 16.98
CA GLN A 164 -5.63 8.52 15.64
C GLN A 164 -4.40 7.90 14.97
N ILE A 165 -3.24 8.56 15.07
CA ILE A 165 -1.96 8.04 14.56
C ILE A 165 -1.59 6.75 15.31
N GLU A 166 -1.68 6.74 16.64
CA GLU A 166 -1.43 5.55 17.47
C GLU A 166 -2.31 4.37 17.04
N SER A 167 -3.63 4.59 16.91
CA SER A 167 -4.57 3.53 16.52
C SER A 167 -4.29 2.99 15.12
N TYR A 168 -3.95 3.88 14.18
CA TYR A 168 -3.58 3.50 12.81
C TYR A 168 -2.33 2.59 12.81
N ILE A 169 -1.27 3.00 13.50
CA ILE A 169 -0.02 2.23 13.57
C ILE A 169 -0.23 0.87 14.26
N ASP A 170 -0.96 0.83 15.38
CA ASP A 170 -1.27 -0.41 16.10
C ASP A 170 -2.06 -1.40 15.23
N GLN A 171 -3.01 -0.91 14.43
CA GLN A 171 -3.76 -1.72 13.49
C GLN A 171 -2.86 -2.31 12.39
N GLN A 172 -1.98 -1.49 11.80
CA GLN A 172 -1.04 -1.94 10.78
C GLN A 172 -0.10 -3.02 11.32
N ILE A 173 0.44 -2.84 12.53
CA ILE A 173 1.35 -3.81 13.16
C ILE A 173 0.64 -5.13 13.44
N THR A 174 -0.57 -5.06 14.00
CA THR A 174 -1.37 -6.26 14.32
C THR A 174 -1.65 -7.08 13.07
N THR A 175 -1.88 -6.40 11.94
CA THR A 175 -2.15 -7.05 10.65
C THR A 175 -0.88 -7.61 10.01
N LEU A 176 0.22 -6.84 10.01
CA LEU A 176 1.40 -7.14 9.20
C LEU A 176 2.47 -7.96 9.93
N LYS A 177 2.55 -7.89 11.26
CA LYS A 177 3.57 -8.64 12.04
C LYS A 177 3.46 -10.16 11.79
N PRO A 178 2.28 -10.80 11.85
CA PRO A 178 2.18 -12.23 11.57
C PRO A 178 2.57 -12.60 10.13
N ILE A 179 2.22 -11.76 9.16
CA ILE A 179 2.56 -11.95 7.74
C ILE A 179 4.07 -11.89 7.54
N TYR A 180 4.73 -10.90 8.15
CA TYR A 180 6.17 -10.78 8.14
C TYR A 180 6.83 -12.00 8.80
N THR A 181 6.39 -12.42 9.99
CA THR A 181 6.98 -13.56 10.70
C THR A 181 6.91 -14.86 9.88
N ASN A 182 5.80 -15.10 9.17
CA ASN A 182 5.66 -16.30 8.34
C ASN A 182 6.51 -16.28 7.07
N LEU A 183 6.84 -15.10 6.54
CA LEU A 183 7.50 -14.92 5.25
C LEU A 183 8.69 -13.96 5.37
N GLN A 184 9.46 -14.09 6.46
CA GLN A 184 10.48 -13.13 6.85
C GLN A 184 11.48 -12.85 5.72
N THR A 185 12.06 -13.90 5.14
CA THR A 185 13.03 -13.80 4.03
C THR A 185 12.50 -13.02 2.83
N LYS A 186 11.18 -13.04 2.59
CA LYS A 186 10.52 -12.36 1.47
C LYS A 186 10.41 -10.85 1.68
N TYR A 187 10.35 -10.41 2.93
CA TYR A 187 10.06 -9.01 3.30
C TYR A 187 11.21 -8.30 4.03
N SER A 188 12.20 -9.01 4.58
CA SER A 188 13.38 -8.41 5.22
C SER A 188 14.07 -7.33 4.37
N PRO A 189 14.24 -7.49 3.04
CA PRO A 189 14.89 -6.44 2.23
C PRO A 189 14.15 -5.09 2.26
N ILE A 190 12.84 -5.10 2.53
CA ILE A 190 12.04 -3.87 2.67
C ILE A 190 12.38 -3.18 3.98
N LEU A 191 12.48 -3.94 5.08
CA LEU A 191 12.84 -3.39 6.39
C LEU A 191 14.27 -2.84 6.38
N GLU A 192 15.19 -3.58 5.76
CA GLU A 192 16.60 -3.19 5.64
C GLU A 192 16.77 -1.86 4.91
N TYR A 193 15.91 -1.55 3.91
CA TYR A 193 15.89 -0.25 3.23
C TYR A 193 15.70 0.93 4.21
N TYR A 194 14.97 0.73 5.31
CA TYR A 194 14.74 1.73 6.35
C TYR A 194 15.64 1.53 7.58
N ASN A 195 16.66 0.67 7.48
CA ASN A 195 17.56 0.29 8.58
C ASN A 195 16.86 -0.45 9.74
N PHE A 196 15.78 -1.17 9.47
CA PHE A 196 15.16 -2.10 10.41
C PHE A 196 15.61 -3.54 10.11
N LYS A 197 15.81 -4.33 11.16
CA LYS A 197 16.12 -5.77 11.13
C LYS A 197 14.87 -6.62 11.36
N SER A 198 13.92 -6.12 12.14
CA SER A 198 12.65 -6.79 12.39
C SER A 198 11.57 -5.80 12.83
N PHE A 199 10.33 -6.29 12.96
CA PHE A 199 9.23 -5.53 13.56
C PHE A 199 9.50 -5.13 15.02
N ASP A 200 10.42 -5.80 15.72
CA ASP A 200 10.74 -5.44 17.10
C ASP A 200 11.51 -4.12 17.19
N ASP A 201 12.18 -3.68 16.10
CA ASP A 201 12.82 -2.37 16.04
C ASP A 201 11.80 -1.22 16.03
N PHE A 202 10.51 -1.49 15.79
CA PHE A 202 9.45 -0.49 15.88
C PHE A 202 9.07 -0.18 17.34
N ASN A 203 9.35 -1.10 18.28
CA ASN A 203 8.82 -1.06 19.65
C ASN A 203 9.17 0.23 20.40
N ASP A 204 10.40 0.74 20.23
CA ASP A 204 10.84 1.97 20.89
C ASP A 204 10.03 3.18 20.43
N THR A 205 9.82 3.31 19.12
CA THR A 205 9.02 4.40 18.54
C THR A 205 7.57 4.31 18.98
N ILE A 206 6.98 3.11 18.95
CA ILE A 206 5.58 2.88 19.34
C ILE A 206 5.38 3.17 20.82
N THR A 207 6.28 2.69 21.68
CA THR A 207 6.19 2.89 23.13
C THR A 207 6.22 4.38 23.46
N LYS A 208 7.15 5.13 22.84
CA LYS A 208 7.22 6.59 22.99
C LYS A 208 5.95 7.29 22.49
N LEU A 209 5.40 6.85 21.34
CA LEU A 209 4.15 7.39 20.80
C LEU A 209 3.00 7.20 21.80
N LYS A 210 2.83 5.98 22.34
CA LYS A 210 1.81 5.65 23.32
C LYS A 210 1.92 6.52 24.57
N SER A 211 3.11 6.60 25.17
CA SER A 211 3.35 7.44 26.35
C SER A 211 3.01 8.91 26.09
N LYS A 212 3.42 9.46 24.94
CA LYS A 212 3.10 10.84 24.56
C LYS A 212 1.60 11.06 24.40
N CYS A 213 0.89 10.12 23.78
CA CYS A 213 -0.57 10.22 23.64
C CYS A 213 -1.31 10.06 24.98
N GLU A 214 -0.78 9.31 25.93
CA GLU A 214 -1.32 9.18 27.30
C GLU A 214 -1.12 10.44 28.13
N GLU A 215 0.06 11.07 28.08
CA GLU A 215 0.35 12.34 28.75
C GLU A 215 -0.64 13.43 28.33
N PHE A 216 -0.98 13.48 27.04
CA PHE A 216 -1.97 14.41 26.53
C PHE A 216 -3.40 14.14 27.04
N ALA A 217 -3.78 12.86 27.17
CA ALA A 217 -5.07 12.48 27.74
C ALA A 217 -5.17 12.85 29.22
N ALA A 218 -4.10 12.64 29.99
CA ALA A 218 -4.02 13.01 31.40
C ALA A 218 -4.05 14.54 31.61
N THR A 219 -3.37 15.31 30.76
CA THR A 219 -3.38 16.78 30.85
C THR A 219 -4.75 17.36 30.50
N SER A 220 -5.43 16.78 29.50
CA SER A 220 -6.77 17.23 29.09
C SER A 220 -7.83 16.99 30.17
N SER A 221 -7.73 15.89 30.92
CA SER A 221 -8.66 15.58 32.03
C SER A 221 -8.44 16.48 33.25
N LEU A 222 -7.20 16.91 33.51
CA LEU A 222 -6.86 17.86 34.57
C LEU A 222 -7.35 19.29 34.27
N VAL A 223 -7.23 19.75 33.02
CA VAL A 223 -7.71 21.07 32.60
C VAL A 223 -9.25 21.15 32.64
N GLY A 224 -9.95 20.04 32.37
CA GLY A 224 -11.41 19.94 32.54
C GLY A 224 -11.89 20.07 34.00
N HIS A 225 -11.02 19.83 34.99
CA HIS A 225 -11.33 19.97 36.41
C HIS A 225 -11.07 21.38 36.98
N GLN A 226 -10.32 22.22 36.29
CA GLN A 226 -9.99 23.57 36.77
C GLN A 226 -10.95 24.68 36.27
N GLY A 227 -11.90 24.35 35.39
CA GLY A 227 -12.84 25.32 34.80
C GLY A 227 -14.16 25.52 35.56
N GLY A 228 -14.38 24.90 36.72
CA GLY A 228 -15.71 24.86 37.34
C GLY A 228 -15.72 24.80 38.85
N MET A 229 -15.06 25.74 39.53
CA MET A 229 -15.28 25.94 40.96
C MET A 229 -16.30 27.08 41.16
N GLN A 230 -17.59 26.74 41.05
CA GLN A 230 -18.66 27.48 41.72
C GLN A 230 -19.50 26.53 42.57
N GLN A 231 -19.83 27.04 43.74
CA GLN A 231 -20.22 26.35 44.95
C GLN A 231 -21.75 26.11 45.01
N TYR A 232 -22.13 24.96 45.60
CA TYR A 232 -23.43 24.57 46.16
C TYR A 232 -24.63 24.36 45.22
N SER A 233 -25.13 23.12 45.16
CA SER A 233 -26.28 22.69 45.98
C SER A 233 -26.63 21.21 45.73
N ASN A 234 -27.19 20.62 46.76
CA ASN A 234 -27.53 19.21 46.95
C ASN A 234 -28.53 18.66 45.90
N ARG A 235 -28.34 17.36 45.59
CA ARG A 235 -29.39 16.35 45.33
C ARG A 235 -30.05 16.32 43.93
N SER A 236 -29.53 15.44 43.07
CA SER A 236 -30.34 14.42 42.37
C SER A 236 -29.41 13.39 41.73
N VAL A 237 -29.46 12.15 42.25
CA VAL A 237 -28.94 10.98 41.57
C VAL A 237 -29.80 10.75 40.33
N SER A 238 -29.27 11.03 39.14
CA SER A 238 -29.89 10.65 37.87
C SER A 238 -29.16 9.44 37.29
N ILE A 239 -29.63 8.26 37.69
CA ILE A 239 -29.41 7.00 36.99
C ILE A 239 -30.16 7.09 35.66
N ILE A 240 -29.55 7.61 34.59
CA ILE A 240 -29.96 7.32 33.21
C ILE A 240 -28.72 7.37 32.30
N ALA A 241 -28.03 6.24 32.16
CA ALA A 241 -27.09 6.02 31.06
C ALA A 241 -26.86 4.52 30.82
N VAL A 242 -27.92 3.76 30.51
CA VAL A 242 -27.78 2.37 30.01
C VAL A 242 -28.50 2.12 28.68
N THR A 243 -29.11 3.13 28.06
CA THR A 243 -29.81 2.96 26.79
C THR A 243 -29.26 3.84 25.66
N SER A 244 -27.96 3.78 25.37
CA SER A 244 -27.46 4.24 24.06
C SER A 244 -26.66 3.18 23.30
N LEU A 245 -25.96 2.26 23.98
CA LEU A 245 -25.19 1.22 23.28
C LEU A 245 -26.06 0.16 22.58
N SER A 246 -27.17 -0.25 23.20
CA SER A 246 -28.09 -1.25 22.62
C SER A 246 -28.86 -0.73 21.39
N GLY A 247 -29.21 0.56 21.39
CA GLY A 247 -29.89 1.20 20.25
C GLY A 247 -28.98 1.37 19.04
N ILE A 248 -27.70 1.67 19.26
CA ILE A 248 -26.71 1.81 18.18
C ILE A 248 -26.42 0.44 17.54
N LEU A 249 -26.23 -0.62 18.34
CA LEU A 249 -26.03 -1.98 17.83
C LEU A 249 -27.24 -2.52 17.06
N SER A 250 -28.46 -2.24 17.55
CA SER A 250 -29.69 -2.66 16.87
C SER A 250 -29.88 -1.95 15.52
N SER A 251 -29.45 -0.69 15.42
CA SER A 251 -29.51 0.09 14.18
C SER A 251 -28.55 -0.47 13.12
N PHE A 252 -27.34 -0.89 13.51
CA PHE A 252 -26.41 -1.55 12.60
C PHE A 252 -26.91 -2.92 12.11
N PHE A 253 -27.57 -3.69 12.97
CA PHE A 253 -28.13 -4.98 12.59
C PHE A 253 -29.29 -4.86 11.59
N LEU A 254 -30.14 -3.84 11.75
CA LEU A 254 -31.20 -3.54 10.79
C LEU A 254 -30.63 -3.07 9.46
N LEU A 255 -29.66 -2.15 9.45
CA LEU A 255 -28.97 -1.69 8.24
C LEU A 255 -28.24 -2.84 7.51
N TYR A 256 -27.66 -3.78 8.25
CA TYR A 256 -27.06 -4.99 7.67
C TYR A 256 -28.09 -5.87 6.96
N LYS A 257 -29.32 -5.96 7.48
CA LYS A 257 -30.37 -6.83 6.93
C LYS A 257 -31.20 -6.19 5.82
N THR A 258 -31.39 -4.87 5.83
CA THR A 258 -32.27 -4.15 4.89
C THR A 258 -31.54 -3.44 3.75
N THR A 259 -30.22 -3.27 3.84
CA THR A 259 -29.42 -2.56 2.84
C THR A 259 -28.52 -3.54 2.07
N SER A 260 -28.17 -3.22 0.81
CA SER A 260 -27.28 -4.04 -0.03
C SER A 260 -25.88 -4.27 0.57
N PHE A 261 -25.50 -3.52 1.61
CA PHE A 261 -24.28 -3.70 2.39
C PHE A 261 -24.13 -5.11 3.00
N GLY A 262 -25.22 -5.75 3.46
CA GLY A 262 -25.14 -7.11 4.02
C GLY A 262 -24.73 -8.16 2.98
N SER A 263 -25.24 -8.03 1.75
CA SER A 263 -24.86 -8.88 0.61
C SER A 263 -23.39 -8.69 0.23
N ILE A 264 -22.89 -7.45 0.28
CA ILE A 264 -21.49 -7.11 -0.05
C ILE A 264 -20.53 -7.70 0.99
N LEU A 265 -20.82 -7.56 2.28
CA LEU A 265 -19.96 -8.10 3.34
C LEU A 265 -19.93 -9.64 3.34
N ASN A 266 -21.08 -10.28 3.13
CA ASN A 266 -21.19 -11.74 3.10
C ASN A 266 -20.50 -12.33 1.86
N ASN A 267 -20.52 -11.61 0.72
CA ASN A 267 -19.75 -11.99 -0.47
C ASN A 267 -18.23 -11.83 -0.28
N LEU A 268 -17.78 -10.83 0.48
CA LEU A 268 -16.36 -10.64 0.81
C LEU A 268 -15.83 -11.72 1.76
N VAL A 269 -16.59 -12.06 2.81
CA VAL A 269 -16.20 -13.10 3.78
C VAL A 269 -16.34 -14.51 3.19
N GLY A 270 -17.42 -14.78 2.45
CA GLY A 270 -17.64 -16.07 1.77
C GLY A 270 -16.60 -16.38 0.68
N LYS A 271 -16.09 -15.35 -0.01
CA LYS A 271 -14.99 -15.52 -0.98
C LYS A 271 -13.65 -15.86 -0.32
N LYS A 272 -13.39 -15.43 0.92
CA LYS A 272 -12.16 -15.80 1.65
C LYS A 272 -12.17 -17.25 2.16
N ILE A 273 -13.32 -17.80 2.54
CA ILE A 273 -13.41 -19.17 3.07
C ILE A 273 -13.27 -20.23 1.96
N LYS A 274 -13.70 -19.93 0.72
CA LYS A 274 -13.59 -20.88 -0.40
C LYS A 274 -12.18 -21.04 -0.99
N PHE A 275 -11.26 -20.10 -0.75
CA PHE A 275 -9.90 -20.19 -1.29
C PHE A 275 -8.93 -21.00 -0.41
N GLY A 276 -9.29 -21.31 0.84
CA GLY A 276 -8.42 -21.98 1.81
C GLY A 276 -8.34 -23.51 1.74
N ASN A 277 -9.11 -24.18 0.85
CA ASN A 277 -9.25 -25.64 0.88
C ASN A 277 -8.62 -26.39 -0.31
N ASN A 278 -7.85 -25.74 -1.18
CA ASN A 278 -7.23 -26.39 -2.35
C ASN A 278 -5.70 -26.25 -2.43
N LEU A 279 -5.00 -26.38 -1.31
CA LEU A 279 -3.56 -26.61 -1.31
C LEU A 279 -3.27 -27.97 -0.66
N SER A 280 -3.38 -29.02 -1.46
CA SER A 280 -2.77 -30.32 -1.20
C SER A 280 -1.82 -30.65 -2.35
N ASP A 281 -0.56 -30.88 -1.98
CA ASP A 281 0.53 -31.52 -2.73
C ASP A 281 0.85 -31.02 -4.14
N GLU A 282 2.00 -30.36 -4.29
CA GLU A 282 3.11 -30.97 -5.05
C GLU A 282 4.46 -30.33 -4.65
N SER A 283 5.38 -31.17 -4.20
CA SER A 283 6.75 -30.84 -3.84
C SER A 283 7.58 -30.50 -5.08
N TYR A 284 8.18 -29.31 -5.13
CA TYR A 284 9.27 -29.05 -6.06
C TYR A 284 10.60 -29.42 -5.40
N HIS A 285 11.21 -30.49 -5.93
CA HIS A 285 12.59 -30.84 -5.63
C HIS A 285 13.53 -29.75 -6.15
N GLU A 286 14.29 -29.20 -5.21
CA GLU A 286 15.50 -28.44 -5.43
C GLU A 286 16.55 -29.38 -6.07
N THR A 287 17.17 -28.96 -7.17
CA THR A 287 18.40 -29.57 -7.66
C THR A 287 19.32 -28.44 -8.13
N LEU A 288 20.10 -27.95 -7.18
CA LEU A 288 21.38 -27.30 -7.39
C LEU A 288 22.48 -28.34 -7.13
N GLU A 289 23.66 -28.10 -7.70
CA GLU A 289 24.84 -28.99 -7.87
C GLU A 289 24.81 -29.71 -9.24
N ASP A 290 25.79 -29.61 -10.13
CA ASP A 290 27.18 -29.20 -9.95
C ASP A 290 27.79 -28.83 -11.32
N ILE A 291 28.71 -27.86 -11.36
CA ILE A 291 29.59 -27.63 -12.51
C ILE A 291 30.86 -28.46 -12.27
N SER A 292 31.14 -29.42 -13.14
CA SER A 292 32.44 -30.08 -13.26
C SER A 292 32.82 -30.23 -14.73
N GLU A 293 34.06 -29.87 -15.03
CA GLU A 293 34.69 -29.71 -16.34
C GLU A 293 34.87 -30.99 -17.19
N SER A 294 34.88 -30.76 -18.50
CA SER A 294 35.67 -31.45 -19.55
C SER A 294 35.32 -32.88 -19.97
N SER A 295 34.99 -33.08 -21.24
CA SER A 295 35.93 -33.56 -22.28
C SER A 295 35.21 -33.80 -23.62
N HIS A 296 35.91 -33.39 -24.68
CA HIS A 296 35.80 -33.70 -26.11
C HIS A 296 34.55 -34.35 -26.74
N ASP A 297 34.16 -33.69 -27.84
CA ASP A 297 33.98 -34.23 -29.21
C ASP A 297 32.56 -34.10 -29.77
N GLY A 298 32.47 -33.63 -31.03
CA GLY A 298 31.20 -33.44 -31.75
C GLY A 298 31.13 -32.11 -32.49
N GLY A 299 31.77 -32.06 -33.65
CA GLY A 299 31.95 -30.85 -34.46
C GLY A 299 30.67 -30.19 -34.97
N TYR A 300 30.72 -28.85 -35.01
CA TYR A 300 29.81 -28.03 -35.79
C TYR A 300 30.61 -27.35 -36.90
N ASN A 301 30.30 -27.71 -38.16
CA ASN A 301 30.82 -27.02 -39.34
C ASN A 301 30.13 -25.65 -39.46
N ILE A 302 30.89 -24.57 -39.24
CA ILE A 302 30.48 -23.20 -39.58
C ILE A 302 31.08 -22.88 -40.94
N LEU A 303 30.25 -22.82 -41.98
CA LEU A 303 30.65 -22.37 -43.31
C LEU A 303 30.56 -20.83 -43.35
N TYR A 304 31.72 -20.16 -43.27
CA TYR A 304 31.85 -18.75 -43.62
C TYR A 304 32.02 -18.64 -45.14
N ASN A 305 31.14 -17.90 -45.81
CA ASN A 305 31.48 -17.28 -47.09
C ASN A 305 31.65 -15.78 -46.87
N SER A 306 32.88 -15.32 -47.05
CA SER A 306 33.24 -13.91 -47.16
C SER A 306 34.11 -13.72 -48.39
N LEU A 307 34.01 -12.50 -48.93
CA LEU A 307 34.81 -11.86 -49.99
C LEU A 307 34.42 -12.29 -51.42
N GLY A 308 34.28 -11.40 -52.40
CA GLY A 308 34.75 -10.03 -52.57
C GLY A 308 35.17 -9.86 -54.04
N ASP A 309 34.81 -8.73 -54.65
CA ASP A 309 35.29 -8.10 -55.88
C ASP A 309 36.06 -8.91 -56.95
N SER A 310 35.45 -9.03 -58.13
CA SER A 310 35.92 -8.49 -59.44
C SER A 310 34.85 -8.68 -60.51
#